data_AF-A0AAD6V6E9-F1
#
_entry.id   AF-A0AAD6V6E9-F1
#
_cell.length_a   1.000
_cell.length_b   1.000
_cell.length_c   1.000
_cell.angle_alpha   90.00
_cell.angle_beta   90.00
_cell.angle_gamma   90.00
#
_symmetry.space_group_name_H-M   'P 1'
#
loop_
_entity.id
_entity.type
_entity.pdbx_description
1 polymer ?
#
loop_
_entity_poly.entity_id
_entity_poly.type
_entity_poly.pdbx_seq_one_letter_code
_entity_poly.pdbx_strand_id
1 'polypeptide(L)'
;AATPSWGPPVCNSVPQFIPPWANTVSGNFKHPRFWFADGSITVIVENTEYRLHRYLFEHTWWYLGTGEPVYWTHTKQDFDRFLSVLYPLDYSERECKTADEWASVLAVANQGGFVDMQRLAVKQLSVCAGPVDKIALGHRYGIKEWLGKAYCELAMRREPITAADGMKLGVDALVRIGAIKDELMANLTAYVDEKKLCELLATKLAF
;
A
#
# COMPACT_ATOMS: atom_id res chain seq x y z
N ALA A 1 -0.05 -22.34 -6.91
CA ALA A 1 -0.05 -20.89 -6.67
C ALA A 1 -1.49 -20.41 -6.80
N ALA A 2 -2.18 -20.19 -5.68
CA ALA A 2 -3.53 -19.64 -5.71
C ALA A 2 -3.43 -18.14 -6.05
N THR A 3 -4.10 -17.70 -7.10
CA THR A 3 -4.31 -16.28 -7.35
C THR A 3 -5.28 -15.74 -6.31
N PRO A 4 -5.01 -14.58 -5.66
CA PRO A 4 -5.99 -13.99 -4.76
C PRO A 4 -7.28 -13.73 -5.55
N SER A 5 -8.41 -14.18 -5.02
CA SER A 5 -9.72 -13.99 -5.62
C SER A 5 -10.19 -12.56 -5.33
N TRP A 6 -9.80 -11.63 -6.20
CA TRP A 6 -10.31 -10.27 -6.19
C TRP A 6 -11.73 -10.31 -6.77
N GLY A 7 -12.72 -10.51 -5.90
CA GLY A 7 -14.10 -10.19 -6.26
C GLY A 7 -14.21 -8.70 -6.54
N PRO A 8 -15.12 -8.26 -7.44
CA PRO A 8 -15.39 -6.83 -7.58
C PRO A 8 -15.73 -6.27 -6.20
N PRO A 9 -15.20 -5.10 -5.80
CA PRO A 9 -15.64 -4.46 -4.57
C PRO A 9 -17.16 -4.33 -4.64
N VAL A 10 -17.85 -4.67 -3.55
CA VAL A 10 -19.29 -4.41 -3.40
C VAL A 10 -19.44 -2.90 -3.29
N CYS A 11 -19.41 -2.23 -4.43
CA CYS A 11 -19.60 -0.81 -4.57
C CYS A 11 -21.08 -0.61 -4.88
N ASN A 12 -21.89 -0.51 -3.82
CA ASN A 12 -23.24 0.02 -3.94
C ASN A 12 -23.10 1.43 -4.53
N SER A 13 -23.37 1.56 -5.83
CA SER A 13 -23.59 2.81 -6.59
C SER A 13 -23.15 4.07 -5.82
N VAL A 14 -21.83 4.30 -5.75
CA VAL A 14 -21.29 5.49 -5.08
C VAL A 14 -21.57 6.67 -6.01
N PRO A 15 -22.39 7.66 -5.62
CA PRO A 15 -22.47 8.91 -6.35
C PRO A 15 -21.07 9.48 -6.46
N GLN A 16 -20.66 9.96 -7.63
CA GLN A 16 -19.35 10.57 -7.83
C GLN A 16 -19.05 11.52 -6.67
N PHE A 17 -18.11 11.14 -5.80
CA PHE A 17 -17.72 11.97 -4.68
C PHE A 17 -17.01 13.19 -5.26
N ILE A 18 -17.68 14.34 -5.24
CA ILE A 18 -17.09 15.61 -5.61
C ILE A 18 -16.38 16.11 -4.33
N PRO A 19 -15.04 16.11 -4.29
CA PRO A 19 -14.33 16.53 -3.11
C PRO A 19 -14.56 18.03 -2.83
N PRO A 20 -14.50 18.49 -1.57
CA PRO A 20 -14.82 19.88 -1.21
C PRO A 20 -14.00 20.94 -1.97
N TRP A 21 -12.79 20.58 -2.42
CA TRP A 21 -11.93 21.46 -3.20
C TRP A 21 -12.40 21.66 -4.65
N ALA A 22 -13.24 20.78 -5.20
CA ALA A 22 -13.67 20.83 -6.61
C ALA A 22 -14.47 22.09 -6.97
N ASN A 23 -15.11 22.74 -6.00
CA ASN A 23 -15.86 23.99 -6.19
C ASN A 23 -15.00 25.26 -6.04
N THR A 24 -13.70 25.12 -5.80
CA THR A 24 -12.79 26.26 -5.61
C THR A 24 -12.15 26.61 -6.96
N VAL A 25 -12.77 27.51 -7.73
CA VAL A 25 -12.32 27.84 -9.09
C VAL A 25 -10.94 28.52 -9.06
N SER A 26 -9.95 27.82 -9.60
CA SER A 26 -8.70 28.31 -10.16
C SER A 26 -8.35 27.30 -11.25
N GLY A 27 -8.22 27.72 -12.51
CA GLY A 27 -8.14 26.80 -13.66
C GLY A 27 -7.16 25.64 -13.41
N ASN A 28 -7.60 24.41 -13.66
CA ASN A 28 -6.78 23.23 -13.42
C ASN A 28 -5.48 23.33 -14.24
N PHE A 29 -4.35 23.03 -13.61
CA PHE A 29 -3.08 23.00 -14.32
C PHE A 29 -2.96 21.69 -15.09
N LYS A 30 -2.59 21.76 -16.37
CA LYS A 30 -2.34 20.56 -17.18
C LYS A 30 -1.13 19.82 -16.62
N HIS A 31 -1.26 18.51 -16.39
CA HIS A 31 -0.12 17.71 -15.94
C HIS A 31 0.99 17.73 -17.00
N PRO A 32 2.25 18.03 -16.65
CA PRO A 32 3.32 18.20 -17.64
C PRO A 32 3.65 16.93 -18.44
N ARG A 33 3.36 15.75 -17.88
CA ARG A 33 3.67 14.44 -18.49
C ARG A 33 2.45 13.66 -18.95
N PHE A 34 1.32 13.80 -18.27
CA PHE A 34 0.15 12.90 -18.41
C PHE A 34 -1.07 13.66 -18.95
N TRP A 35 -0.79 14.67 -19.77
CA TRP A 35 -1.79 15.40 -20.52
C TRP A 35 -1.54 15.14 -22.01
N PHE A 36 -2.33 14.26 -22.59
CA PHE A 36 -2.21 13.84 -23.98
C PHE A 36 -3.24 14.57 -24.84
N ALA A 37 -2.80 15.17 -25.96
CA ALA A 37 -3.67 15.92 -26.86
C ALA A 37 -4.74 15.05 -27.54
N ASP A 38 -4.41 13.78 -27.75
CA ASP A 38 -5.25 12.69 -28.26
C ASP A 38 -6.00 11.91 -27.15
N GLY A 39 -5.76 12.23 -25.89
CA GLY A 39 -6.48 11.63 -24.76
C GLY A 39 -7.98 11.96 -24.80
N SER A 40 -8.81 11.03 -24.33
CA SER A 40 -10.27 11.16 -24.34
C SER A 40 -10.90 11.12 -22.94
N ILE A 41 -10.13 10.84 -21.90
CA ILE A 41 -10.59 10.85 -20.51
C ILE A 41 -9.90 11.96 -19.77
N THR A 42 -10.68 12.80 -19.10
CA THR A 42 -10.16 13.83 -18.20
C THR A 42 -10.30 13.34 -16.75
N VAL A 43 -9.19 13.31 -16.03
CA VAL A 43 -9.17 13.02 -14.58
C VAL A 43 -8.61 14.23 -13.87
N ILE A 44 -9.26 14.67 -12.80
CA ILE A 44 -8.79 15.78 -11.97
C ILE A 44 -8.36 15.20 -10.62
N VAL A 45 -7.10 15.46 -10.26
CA VAL A 45 -6.53 15.06 -8.97
C VAL A 45 -5.97 16.32 -8.32
N GLU A 46 -6.49 16.65 -7.14
CA GLU A 46 -6.21 17.94 -6.50
C GLU A 46 -6.47 19.10 -7.48
N ASN A 47 -5.49 19.94 -7.80
CA ASN A 47 -5.64 21.05 -8.75
C ASN A 47 -5.07 20.75 -10.15
N THR A 48 -4.84 19.47 -10.47
CA THR A 48 -4.13 19.05 -11.68
C THR A 48 -5.05 18.25 -12.60
N GLU A 49 -5.09 18.66 -13.88
CA GLU A 49 -5.83 18.00 -14.95
C GLU A 49 -4.94 17.01 -15.69
N TYR A 50 -5.42 15.77 -15.74
CA TYR A 50 -4.85 14.67 -16.51
C TYR A 50 -5.75 14.41 -17.71
N ARG A 51 -5.14 14.15 -18.86
CA ARG A 51 -5.88 13.80 -20.08
C ARG A 51 -5.29 12.52 -20.65
N LEU A 52 -6.04 11.42 -20.55
CA LEU A 52 -5.56 10.04 -20.72
C LEU A 52 -6.29 9.29 -21.85
N HIS A 53 -5.67 8.22 -22.36
CA HIS A 53 -6.21 7.43 -23.46
C HIS A 53 -7.32 6.49 -22.99
N ARG A 54 -8.51 6.62 -23.58
CA ARG A 54 -9.72 5.92 -23.18
C ARG A 54 -9.57 4.40 -23.07
N TYR A 55 -8.93 3.77 -24.06
CA TYR A 55 -8.77 2.31 -24.16
C TYR A 55 -8.24 1.65 -22.87
N LEU A 56 -7.33 2.33 -22.14
CA LEU A 56 -6.74 1.78 -20.92
C LEU A 56 -7.70 1.75 -19.71
N PHE A 57 -8.85 2.42 -19.83
CA PHE A 57 -9.79 2.66 -18.73
C PHE A 57 -11.20 2.15 -19.03
N GLU A 58 -11.50 1.73 -20.27
CA GLU A 58 -12.85 1.30 -20.67
C GLU A 58 -13.40 0.14 -19.83
N HIS A 59 -12.51 -0.69 -19.29
CA HIS A 59 -12.88 -1.83 -18.45
C HIS A 59 -13.09 -1.48 -16.97
N THR A 60 -12.92 -0.20 -16.61
CA THR A 60 -13.09 0.24 -15.22
C THR A 60 -14.53 0.65 -14.94
N TRP A 61 -15.02 0.32 -13.75
CA TRP A 61 -16.42 0.55 -13.36
C TRP A 61 -16.77 2.03 -13.20
N TRP A 62 -15.77 2.88 -12.96
CA TRP A 62 -15.95 4.34 -12.78
C TRP A 62 -15.97 5.10 -14.10
N TYR A 63 -15.59 4.46 -15.20
CA TYR A 63 -15.67 5.07 -16.52
C TYR A 63 -17.12 5.06 -17.02
N LEU A 64 -17.76 6.24 -17.00
CA LEU A 64 -19.16 6.41 -17.41
C LEU A 64 -19.33 6.73 -18.90
N GLY A 65 -18.25 6.99 -19.64
CA GLY A 65 -18.31 7.35 -21.06
C GLY A 65 -19.01 8.68 -21.36
N THR A 66 -19.27 9.50 -20.33
CA THR A 66 -20.03 10.75 -20.43
C THR A 66 -19.20 11.94 -20.95
N GLY A 67 -17.87 11.81 -20.99
CA GLY A 67 -16.95 12.91 -21.33
C GLY A 67 -16.73 13.91 -20.19
N GLU A 68 -17.45 13.76 -19.07
CA GLU A 68 -17.27 14.56 -17.87
C GLU A 68 -15.94 14.23 -17.16
N PRO A 69 -15.29 15.21 -16.51
CA PRO A 69 -14.06 14.98 -15.77
C PRO A 69 -14.33 14.11 -14.53
N VAL A 70 -13.47 13.13 -14.31
CA VAL A 70 -13.52 12.24 -13.14
C VAL A 70 -12.65 12.80 -12.04
N TYR A 71 -13.23 13.06 -10.87
CA TYR A 71 -12.47 13.50 -9.69
C TYR A 71 -11.89 12.30 -8.95
N TRP A 72 -10.59 12.35 -8.68
CA TRP A 72 -9.88 11.30 -7.96
C TRP A 72 -9.56 11.72 -6.52
N THR A 73 -9.58 10.76 -5.60
CA THR A 73 -9.44 11.03 -4.16
C THR A 73 -8.03 10.87 -3.62
N HIS A 74 -7.17 10.13 -4.31
CA HIS A 74 -5.77 9.97 -3.91
C HIS A 74 -4.95 11.24 -4.18
N THR A 75 -3.77 11.33 -3.56
CA THR A 75 -2.87 12.47 -3.80
C THR A 75 -2.38 12.50 -5.25
N LYS A 76 -1.99 13.68 -5.73
CA LYS A 76 -1.34 13.83 -7.04
C LYS A 76 -0.16 12.85 -7.19
N GLN A 77 0.66 12.76 -6.14
CA GLN A 77 1.85 11.90 -6.15
C GLN A 77 1.51 10.41 -6.31
N ASP A 78 0.48 9.93 -5.62
CA ASP A 78 0.06 8.52 -5.74
C ASP A 78 -0.46 8.21 -7.14
N PHE A 79 -1.24 9.13 -7.71
CA PHE A 79 -1.78 8.99 -9.06
C PHE A 79 -0.67 9.04 -10.13
N ASP A 80 0.31 9.94 -9.99
CA ASP A 80 1.47 10.00 -10.88
C ASP A 80 2.28 8.71 -10.88
N ARG A 81 2.51 8.12 -9.68
CA ARG A 81 3.19 6.82 -9.57
C ARG A 81 2.41 5.73 -10.30
N PHE A 82 1.11 5.66 -10.11
CA PHE A 82 0.26 4.72 -10.85
C PHE A 82 0.35 4.94 -12.38
N LEU A 83 0.26 6.18 -12.83
CA LEU A 83 0.36 6.52 -14.25
C LEU A 83 1.76 6.27 -14.82
N SER A 84 2.83 6.37 -14.04
CA SER A 84 4.18 6.00 -14.50
C SER A 84 4.30 4.51 -14.83
N VAL A 85 3.52 3.65 -14.15
CA VAL A 85 3.46 2.22 -14.43
C VAL A 85 2.56 1.93 -15.63
N LEU A 86 1.47 2.69 -15.79
CA LEU A 86 0.54 2.54 -16.92
C LEU A 86 1.08 3.15 -18.23
N TYR A 87 1.89 4.21 -18.12
CA TYR A 87 2.58 4.91 -19.21
C TYR A 87 4.09 5.00 -18.93
N PRO A 88 4.83 3.87 -19.04
CA PRO A 88 6.27 3.86 -18.86
C PRO A 88 6.97 4.74 -19.89
N LEU A 89 7.96 5.53 -19.46
CA LEU A 89 8.88 6.22 -20.38
C LEU A 89 9.94 5.25 -20.93
N ASP A 90 10.39 4.33 -20.08
CA ASP A 90 11.31 3.26 -20.41
C ASP A 90 10.70 1.94 -19.96
N TYR A 91 10.66 0.96 -20.86
CA TYR A 91 10.16 -0.39 -20.55
C TYR A 91 11.24 -1.27 -19.91
N SER A 92 12.50 -0.84 -19.96
CA SER A 92 13.67 -1.56 -19.45
C SER A 92 13.82 -1.37 -17.94
N GLU A 93 13.58 -0.15 -17.45
CA GLU A 93 13.66 0.18 -16.03
C GLU A 93 12.31 0.62 -15.46
N ARG A 94 12.05 0.25 -14.21
CA ARG A 94 10.84 0.67 -13.50
C ARG A 94 11.12 1.93 -12.70
N GLU A 95 10.21 2.89 -12.83
CA GLU A 95 10.28 4.15 -12.08
C GLU A 95 10.01 3.94 -10.59
N CYS A 96 9.02 3.12 -10.25
CA CYS A 96 8.73 2.74 -8.86
C CYS A 96 9.71 1.67 -8.37
N LYS A 97 10.44 1.95 -7.28
CA LYS A 97 11.50 1.09 -6.72
C LYS A 97 11.26 0.74 -5.25
N THR A 98 10.59 1.60 -4.49
CA THR A 98 10.40 1.46 -3.05
C THR A 98 9.07 0.80 -2.68
N ALA A 99 8.98 0.25 -1.47
CA ALA A 99 7.73 -0.33 -0.96
C ALA A 99 6.61 0.72 -0.88
N ASP A 100 6.92 1.93 -0.45
CA ASP A 100 5.94 3.02 -0.36
C ASP A 100 5.38 3.40 -1.74
N GLU A 101 6.24 3.48 -2.76
CA GLU A 101 5.80 3.74 -4.15
C GLU A 101 4.87 2.65 -4.67
N TRP A 102 5.23 1.38 -4.48
CA TRP A 102 4.37 0.27 -4.92
C TRP A 102 3.08 0.17 -4.10
N ALA A 103 3.09 0.61 -2.84
CA ALA A 103 1.89 0.71 -2.01
C ALA A 103 0.94 1.81 -2.52
N SER A 104 1.46 2.96 -2.97
CA SER A 104 0.69 3.99 -3.68
C SER A 104 0.04 3.43 -4.95
N VAL A 105 0.81 2.73 -5.78
CA VAL A 105 0.31 2.10 -7.02
C VAL A 105 -0.80 1.09 -6.71
N LEU A 106 -0.61 0.25 -5.68
CA LEU A 106 -1.62 -0.72 -5.26
C LEU A 106 -2.91 -0.05 -4.79
N ALA A 107 -2.81 1.05 -4.03
CA ALA A 107 -3.98 1.77 -3.53
C ALA A 107 -4.83 2.33 -4.67
N VAL A 108 -4.20 3.02 -5.62
CA VAL A 108 -4.87 3.59 -6.81
C VAL A 108 -5.44 2.47 -7.69
N ALA A 109 -4.68 1.40 -7.92
CA ALA A 109 -5.11 0.26 -8.73
C ALA A 109 -6.31 -0.47 -8.10
N ASN A 110 -6.35 -0.58 -6.76
CA ASN A 110 -7.46 -1.17 -6.02
C ASN A 110 -8.72 -0.31 -6.13
N GLN A 111 -8.63 0.99 -5.88
CA GLN A 111 -9.78 1.90 -6.01
C GLN A 111 -10.33 1.92 -7.45
N GLY A 112 -9.42 1.97 -8.44
CA GLY A 112 -9.79 2.02 -9.85
C GLY A 112 -10.21 0.70 -10.49
N GLY A 113 -10.07 -0.43 -9.79
CA GLY A 113 -10.41 -1.76 -10.32
C GLY A 113 -9.41 -2.31 -11.34
N PHE A 114 -8.15 -1.85 -11.34
CA PHE A 114 -7.12 -2.32 -12.27
C PHE A 114 -6.46 -3.61 -11.79
N VAL A 115 -7.10 -4.75 -12.02
CA VAL A 115 -6.67 -6.06 -11.49
C VAL A 115 -5.23 -6.43 -11.87
N ASP A 116 -4.81 -6.18 -13.11
CA ASP A 116 -3.44 -6.50 -13.54
C ASP A 116 -2.39 -5.61 -12.88
N MET A 117 -2.71 -4.33 -12.66
CA MET A 117 -1.84 -3.40 -11.93
C MET A 117 -1.77 -3.75 -10.44
N GLN A 118 -2.88 -4.19 -9.85
CA GLN A 118 -2.88 -4.73 -8.49
C GLN A 118 -1.96 -5.94 -8.39
N ARG A 119 -2.08 -6.90 -9.32
CA ARG A 119 -1.24 -8.10 -9.37
C ARG A 119 0.25 -7.75 -9.51
N LEU A 120 0.58 -6.77 -10.36
CA LEU A 120 1.95 -6.29 -10.52
C LEU A 120 2.47 -5.66 -9.23
N ALA A 121 1.71 -4.76 -8.62
CA ALA A 121 2.11 -4.08 -7.38
C ALA A 121 2.29 -5.09 -6.22
N VAL A 122 1.38 -6.04 -6.06
CA VAL A 122 1.50 -7.15 -5.11
C VAL A 122 2.78 -7.95 -5.39
N LYS A 123 3.05 -8.32 -6.64
CA LYS A 123 4.29 -9.04 -6.98
C LYS A 123 5.53 -8.25 -6.56
N GLN A 124 5.55 -6.94 -6.73
CA GLN A 124 6.70 -6.10 -6.35
C GLN A 124 6.83 -5.91 -4.84
N LEU A 125 5.74 -5.61 -4.15
CA LEU A 125 5.69 -5.49 -2.69
C LEU A 125 6.13 -6.79 -2.00
N SER A 126 5.85 -7.95 -2.58
CA SER A 126 6.33 -9.21 -2.00
C SER A 126 7.87 -9.29 -1.92
N VAL A 127 8.58 -8.60 -2.81
CA VAL A 127 10.04 -8.53 -2.88
C VAL A 127 10.60 -7.39 -2.04
N CYS A 128 10.06 -6.17 -2.16
CA CYS A 128 10.67 -4.98 -1.55
C CYS A 128 10.08 -4.56 -0.20
N ALA A 129 8.87 -5.01 0.18
CA ALA A 129 8.22 -4.59 1.41
C ALA A 129 8.72 -5.37 2.64
N GLY A 130 8.88 -4.67 3.76
CA GLY A 130 9.21 -5.25 5.05
C GLY A 130 8.04 -6.01 5.68
N PRO A 131 8.27 -6.75 6.78
CA PRO A 131 7.23 -7.57 7.42
C PRO A 131 6.07 -6.73 7.95
N VAL A 132 6.34 -5.55 8.49
CA VAL A 132 5.32 -4.61 8.99
C VAL A 132 4.40 -4.15 7.86
N ASP A 133 4.97 -3.69 6.75
CA ASP A 133 4.21 -3.24 5.58
C ASP A 133 3.43 -4.40 4.97
N LYS A 134 4.02 -5.60 4.89
CA LYS A 134 3.34 -6.82 4.42
C LYS A 134 2.13 -7.20 5.26
N ILE A 135 2.20 -7.06 6.59
CA ILE A 135 1.05 -7.30 7.47
C ILE A 135 -0.03 -6.23 7.24
N ALA A 136 0.36 -4.96 7.24
CA ALA A 136 -0.57 -3.84 7.06
C ALA A 136 -1.30 -3.91 5.71
N LEU A 137 -0.56 -4.07 4.62
CA LEU A 137 -1.10 -4.20 3.26
C LEU A 137 -1.86 -5.53 3.09
N GLY A 138 -1.37 -6.61 3.71
CA GLY A 138 -2.01 -7.92 3.67
C GLY A 138 -3.41 -7.92 4.28
N HIS A 139 -3.59 -7.25 5.42
CA HIS A 139 -4.92 -7.07 6.01
C HIS A 139 -5.78 -6.10 5.19
N ARG A 140 -5.22 -4.95 4.77
CA ARG A 140 -5.95 -3.91 4.05
C ARG A 140 -6.52 -4.39 2.71
N TYR A 141 -5.75 -5.19 1.98
CA TYR A 141 -6.13 -5.70 0.65
C TYR A 141 -6.45 -7.21 0.65
N GLY A 142 -6.51 -7.87 1.80
CA GLY A 142 -6.87 -9.30 1.87
C GLY A 142 -5.83 -10.27 1.30
N ILE A 143 -4.54 -9.93 1.30
CA ILE A 143 -3.44 -10.75 0.77
C ILE A 143 -2.95 -11.70 1.88
N LYS A 144 -3.65 -12.82 2.05
CA LYS A 144 -3.41 -13.77 3.16
C LYS A 144 -2.05 -14.48 3.07
N GLU A 145 -1.51 -14.63 1.87
CA GLU A 145 -0.27 -15.35 1.59
C GLU A 145 0.95 -14.70 2.25
N TRP A 146 0.89 -13.40 2.55
CA TRP A 146 1.99 -12.67 3.20
C TRP A 146 1.94 -12.78 4.72
N LEU A 147 0.75 -12.86 5.30
CA LEU A 147 0.54 -12.66 6.73
C LEU A 147 1.36 -13.64 7.57
N GLY A 148 1.26 -14.94 7.29
CA GLY A 148 1.95 -15.96 8.09
C GLY A 148 3.47 -15.74 8.13
N LYS A 149 4.10 -15.58 6.96
CA LYS A 149 5.56 -15.35 6.88
C LYS A 149 5.96 -14.03 7.52
N ALA A 150 5.20 -12.96 7.29
CA ALA A 150 5.49 -11.64 7.83
C ALA A 150 5.34 -11.57 9.35
N TYR A 151 4.33 -12.23 9.92
CA TYR A 151 4.18 -12.36 11.38
C TYR A 151 5.34 -13.13 12.00
N CYS A 152 5.76 -14.25 11.39
CA CYS A 152 6.93 -14.99 11.86
C CYS A 152 8.22 -14.13 11.83
N GLU A 153 8.48 -13.44 10.71
CA GLU A 153 9.62 -12.54 10.57
C GLU A 153 9.60 -11.41 11.62
N LEU A 154 8.44 -10.80 11.86
CA LEU A 154 8.29 -9.74 12.85
C LEU A 154 8.44 -10.25 14.31
N ALA A 155 7.96 -11.47 14.57
CA ALA A 155 8.05 -12.09 15.89
C ALA A 155 9.51 -12.41 16.24
N MET A 156 10.27 -12.95 15.29
CA MET A 156 11.69 -13.29 15.44
C MET A 156 12.62 -12.08 15.38
N ARG A 157 12.13 -10.91 14.93
CA ARG A 157 12.92 -9.67 14.89
C ARG A 157 13.40 -9.31 16.30
N ARG A 158 14.70 -9.04 16.45
CA ARG A 158 15.33 -8.68 17.73
C ARG A 158 14.93 -7.28 18.18
N GLU A 159 14.79 -6.36 17.24
CA GLU A 159 14.39 -4.99 17.50
C GLU A 159 12.95 -4.96 18.03
N PRO A 160 12.68 -4.16 19.07
CA PRO A 160 11.35 -4.00 19.60
C PRO A 160 10.41 -3.44 18.53
N ILE A 161 9.11 -3.63 18.73
CA ILE A 161 8.10 -3.01 17.87
C ILE A 161 8.07 -1.53 18.18
N THR A 162 8.33 -0.70 17.19
CA THR A 162 8.38 0.75 17.36
C THR A 162 6.98 1.35 17.30
N ALA A 163 6.81 2.58 17.79
CA ALA A 163 5.55 3.30 17.65
C ALA A 163 5.16 3.48 16.17
N ALA A 164 6.13 3.69 15.27
CA ALA A 164 5.90 3.79 13.84
C ALA A 164 5.39 2.46 13.24
N ASP A 165 5.92 1.32 13.69
CA ASP A 165 5.40 0.01 13.30
C ASP A 165 3.96 -0.18 13.80
N GLY A 166 3.69 0.20 15.06
CA GLY A 166 2.36 0.13 15.65
C GLY A 166 1.32 0.94 14.88
N MET A 167 1.68 2.15 14.43
CA MET A 167 0.81 2.98 13.60
C MET A 167 0.45 2.33 12.26
N LYS A 168 1.39 1.60 11.64
CA LYS A 168 1.15 0.89 10.37
C LYS A 168 0.32 -0.38 10.56
N LEU A 169 0.61 -1.16 11.60
CA LEU A 169 -0.07 -2.43 11.89
C LEU A 169 -1.53 -2.22 12.31
N GLY A 170 -1.80 -1.12 13.01
CA GLY A 170 -3.06 -0.93 13.73
C GLY A 170 -3.13 -1.79 15.00
N VAL A 171 -4.15 -1.50 15.82
CA VAL A 171 -4.23 -2.03 17.20
C VAL A 171 -4.33 -3.56 17.24
N ASP A 172 -5.20 -4.17 16.43
CA ASP A 172 -5.41 -5.63 16.46
C ASP A 172 -4.13 -6.40 16.10
N ALA A 173 -3.48 -6.04 14.99
CA ALA A 173 -2.26 -6.69 14.56
C ALA A 173 -1.11 -6.47 15.56
N LEU A 174 -1.02 -5.28 16.17
CA LEU A 174 -0.04 -4.95 17.20
C LEU A 174 -0.22 -5.79 18.48
N VAL A 175 -1.46 -5.95 18.94
CA VAL A 175 -1.77 -6.78 20.12
C VAL A 175 -1.41 -8.25 19.87
N ARG A 176 -1.76 -8.79 18.69
CA ARG A 176 -1.43 -10.17 18.32
C ARG A 176 0.07 -10.42 18.28
N ILE A 177 0.84 -9.54 17.64
CA ILE A 177 2.29 -9.71 17.58
C ILE A 177 2.95 -9.52 18.95
N GLY A 178 2.43 -8.61 19.78
CA GLY A 178 2.88 -8.43 21.16
C GLY A 178 2.73 -9.72 21.97
N ALA A 179 1.53 -10.32 21.96
CA ALA A 179 1.27 -11.58 22.63
C ALA A 179 2.19 -12.72 22.16
N ILE A 180 2.43 -12.83 20.84
CA ILE A 180 3.36 -13.83 20.28
C ILE A 180 4.79 -13.60 20.79
N LYS A 181 5.27 -12.35 20.79
CA LYS A 181 6.63 -12.04 21.28
C LYS A 181 6.76 -12.30 22.77
N ASP A 182 5.75 -11.97 23.57
CA ASP A 182 5.73 -12.23 25.01
C ASP A 182 5.76 -13.74 25.29
N GLU A 183 4.98 -14.54 24.56
CA GLU A 183 4.98 -16.00 24.68
C GLU A 183 6.35 -16.61 24.28
N LEU A 184 6.95 -16.13 23.19
CA LEU A 184 8.30 -16.55 22.78
C LEU A 184 9.34 -16.22 23.85
N MET A 185 9.28 -15.02 24.42
CA MET A 185 10.17 -14.60 25.50
C MET A 185 9.96 -15.42 26.77
N ALA A 186 8.71 -15.69 27.17
CA ALA A 186 8.38 -16.52 28.33
C ALA A 186 8.94 -17.95 28.17
N ASN A 187 8.77 -18.55 27.00
CA ASN A 187 9.31 -19.87 26.69
C ASN A 187 10.86 -19.88 26.71
N LEU A 188 11.51 -18.83 26.22
CA LEU A 188 12.97 -18.69 26.30
C LEU A 188 13.44 -18.56 27.75
N THR A 189 12.77 -17.75 28.57
CA THR A 189 13.12 -17.58 29.99
C THR A 189 13.02 -18.87 30.79
N ALA A 190 12.16 -19.81 30.41
CA ALA A 190 12.10 -21.14 31.03
C ALA A 190 13.40 -21.95 30.86
N TYR A 191 14.24 -21.61 29.88
CA TYR A 191 15.55 -22.23 29.65
C TYR A 191 16.73 -21.36 30.14
N VAL A 192 16.46 -20.17 30.69
CA VAL A 192 17.51 -19.29 31.21
C VAL A 192 17.91 -19.75 32.60
N ASP A 193 19.19 -20.10 32.76
CA ASP A 193 19.79 -20.33 34.07
C ASP A 193 19.89 -19.00 34.82
N GLU A 194 18.97 -18.80 35.77
CA GLU A 194 18.87 -17.59 36.59
C GLU A 194 20.19 -17.27 37.30
N LYS A 195 20.98 -18.29 37.64
CA LYS A 195 22.27 -18.12 38.32
C LYS A 195 23.31 -17.50 37.38
N LYS A 196 23.40 -17.99 36.15
CA LYS A 196 24.27 -17.40 35.11
C LYS A 196 23.83 -16.01 34.70
N LEU A 197 22.52 -15.74 34.68
CA LEU A 197 22.00 -14.41 34.40
C LEU A 197 22.41 -13.42 35.50
N CYS A 198 22.25 -13.79 36.78
CA CYS A 198 22.69 -12.99 37.92
C CYS A 198 24.20 -12.73 37.91
N GLU A 199 25.02 -13.74 37.60
CA GLU A 199 26.48 -13.58 37.45
C GLU A 199 26.83 -12.59 36.32
N LEU A 200 26.16 -12.69 35.18
CA LEU A 200 26.39 -11.81 34.03
C LEU A 200 25.92 -10.37 34.32
N LEU A 201 24.81 -10.20 35.03
CA LEU A 201 24.31 -8.90 35.49
C LEU A 201 25.26 -8.26 36.49
N ALA A 202 25.74 -9.00 37.49
CA ALA A 202 26.74 -8.50 38.45
C ALA A 202 28.03 -8.05 37.74
N THR A 203 28.51 -8.85 36.79
CA THR A 203 29.71 -8.56 35.99
C THR A 203 29.55 -7.31 35.11
N LYS A 204 28.36 -7.10 34.52
CA LYS A 204 28.09 -6.02 33.55
C LYS A 204 27.63 -4.71 34.19
N LEU A 205 26.91 -4.77 35.30
CA LEU A 205 26.34 -3.60 35.99
C LEU A 205 27.19 -3.12 37.18
N ALA A 206 28.30 -3.80 37.48
CA ALA A 206 29.26 -3.42 38.53
C ALA A 206 28.60 -3.21 39.91
N PHE A 207 27.90 -4.25 40.38
CA PHE A 207 27.60 -4.44 41.81
C PHE A 207 28.46 -5.57 42.35
#